data_AF-A0A6V7JTV0-F1
#
_entry.id   AF-A0A6V7JTV0-F1
#
_cell.length_a   1.000
_cell.length_b   1.000
_cell.length_c   1.000
_cell.angle_alpha   90.00
_cell.angle_beta   90.00
_cell.angle_gamma   90.00
#
_symmetry.space_group_name_H-M   'P 1'
#
loop_
_entity.id
_entity.type
_entity.pdbx_description
1 polymer ?
#
loop_
_entity_poly.entity_id
_entity_poly.type
_entity_poly.pdbx_seq_one_letter_code
_entity_poly.pdbx_strand_id
1 'polypeptide(L)' 'KTTAHRRYQDNVSPQVKSDRLSRMIRLWRNQVEILNRLQIGSHQLVLIEG' A
#
# COMPACT_ATOMS: atom_id res chain seq x y z
N LYS A 1 17.73 17.77 -10.91
CA LYS A 1 16.48 17.51 -11.69
C LYS A 1 16.82 17.31 -13.16
N THR A 2 16.42 16.17 -13.75
CA THR A 2 16.76 15.77 -15.13
C THR A 2 15.80 16.37 -16.16
N THR A 3 16.14 16.29 -17.45
CA THR A 3 15.25 16.69 -18.55
C THR A 3 13.95 15.86 -18.56
N ALA A 4 14.05 14.56 -18.25
CA ALA A 4 12.90 13.69 -18.08
C ALA A 4 11.98 14.16 -16.93
N HIS A 5 12.55 14.52 -15.78
CA HIS A 5 11.79 15.09 -14.67
C HIS A 5 11.06 16.39 -15.05
N ARG A 6 11.67 17.26 -15.86
CA ARG A 6 11.03 18.53 -16.29
C ARG A 6 9.90 18.32 -17.32
N ARG A 7 9.93 17.22 -18.06
CA ARG A 7 8.91 16.84 -19.07
C ARG A 7 7.88 15.85 -18.53
N TYR A 8 8.01 15.40 -17.28
CA TYR A 8 7.08 14.48 -16.69
C TYR A 8 5.73 15.18 -16.50
N GLN A 9 4.74 14.73 -17.27
CA GLN A 9 3.36 15.14 -17.14
C GLN A 9 2.55 13.92 -16.76
N ASP A 10 1.78 14.03 -15.69
CA ASP A 10 0.88 12.98 -15.29
C ASP A 10 -0.35 13.00 -16.21
N ASN A 11 -0.34 12.11 -17.19
CA ASN A 11 -1.38 11.97 -18.21
C ASN A 11 -2.48 10.96 -17.83
N VAL A 12 -2.47 10.48 -16.58
CA VAL A 12 -3.44 9.50 -16.11
C VAL A 12 -4.57 10.21 -15.36
N SER A 13 -5.81 9.94 -15.75
CA SER A 13 -6.97 10.54 -15.10
C SER A 13 -7.05 10.16 -13.61
N PRO A 14 -7.61 11.02 -12.74
CA PRO A 14 -7.80 10.71 -11.33
C PRO A 14 -8.61 9.42 -11.11
N GLN A 15 -9.62 9.16 -11.93
CA GLN A 15 -10.43 7.95 -11.83
C GLN A 15 -9.60 6.68 -12.03
N VAL A 16 -8.73 6.66 -13.04
CA VAL A 16 -7.87 5.49 -13.32
C VAL A 16 -6.90 5.24 -12.16
N LYS A 17 -6.42 6.30 -11.50
CA LYS A 17 -5.56 6.17 -10.30
C LYS A 17 -6.34 5.61 -9.11
N SER A 18 -7.55 6.13 -8.87
CA SER A 18 -8.44 5.65 -7.82
C SER A 18 -8.78 4.16 -7.98
N ASP A 19 -9.08 3.74 -9.22
CA ASP A 19 -9.36 2.34 -9.52
C ASP A 19 -8.14 1.44 -9.30
N ARG A 20 -6.94 1.90 -9.70
CA ARG A 20 -5.68 1.18 -9.46
C ARG A 20 -5.41 1.02 -7.98
N LEU A 21 -5.57 2.10 -7.21
CA LEU A 21 -5.40 2.10 -5.75
C LEU A 21 -6.37 1.09 -5.11
N SER A 22 -7.64 1.11 -5.51
CA SER A 22 -8.67 0.20 -5.00
C SER A 22 -8.31 -1.27 -5.26
N ARG A 23 -7.79 -1.59 -6.45
CA ARG A 23 -7.30 -2.94 -6.78
C ARG A 23 -6.11 -3.34 -5.92
N MET A 24 -5.14 -2.44 -5.75
CA MET A 24 -3.98 -2.68 -4.89
C MET A 24 -4.38 -2.94 -3.44
N ILE A 25 -5.27 -2.11 -2.88
CA ILE A 25 -5.78 -2.29 -1.51
C ILE A 25 -6.42 -3.66 -1.35
N ARG A 26 -7.24 -4.09 -2.32
CA ARG A 26 -7.88 -5.41 -2.26
C ARG A 26 -6.87 -6.55 -2.23
N LEU A 27 -5.86 -6.51 -3.11
CA LEU A 27 -4.81 -7.53 -3.14
C LEU A 27 -3.98 -7.55 -1.85
N TRP A 28 -3.59 -6.36 -1.37
CA TRP A 28 -2.79 -6.22 -0.18
C TRP A 28 -3.51 -6.72 1.08
N ARG A 29 -4.81 -6.42 1.24
CA ARG A 29 -5.60 -6.87 2.40
C ARG A 29 -5.56 -8.39 2.56
N ASN A 30 -5.75 -9.13 1.48
CA ASN A 30 -5.70 -10.60 1.52
C ASN A 30 -4.33 -11.11 1.97
N GLN A 31 -3.25 -10.50 1.45
CA GLN A 31 -1.90 -10.90 1.81
C GLN A 31 -1.58 -10.61 3.28
N VAL A 32 -1.98 -9.44 3.77
CA VAL A 32 -1.74 -9.04 5.16
C VAL A 32 -2.58 -9.84 6.14
N GLU A 33 -3.80 -10.22 5.77
CA GLU A 33 -4.60 -11.13 6.60
C GLU A 33 -3.87 -12.47 6.84
N ILE A 34 -3.29 -13.05 5.79
CA ILE A 34 -2.50 -14.29 5.90
C ILE A 34 -1.32 -14.08 6.86
N LEU A 35 -0.56 -12.99 6.68
CA LEU A 35 0.59 -12.68 7.54
C LEU A 35 0.20 -12.47 9.01
N ASN A 36 -0.91 -11.77 9.25
CA ASN A 36 -1.40 -11.52 10.61
C ASN A 36 -1.89 -12.80 11.28
N ARG A 37 -2.56 -13.69 10.54
CA ARG A 37 -2.99 -15.01 11.07
C ARG A 37 -1.80 -15.85 11.51
N LEU A 38 -0.67 -15.78 10.81
CA LEU A 38 0.56 -16.47 11.21
C LEU A 38 1.15 -15.96 12.54
N GLN A 39 0.80 -14.75 12.96
CA GLN A 39 1.28 -14.18 14.22
C GLN A 39 0.44 -14.60 15.44
N ILE A 40 -0.73 -15.23 15.24
CA ILE A 40 -1.60 -15.65 16.34
C ILE A 40 -0.88 -16.68 17.22
N GLY A 41 -0.84 -16.44 18.53
CA GLY A 41 -0.14 -17.29 19.50
C GLY A 41 1.35 -17.02 19.63
N SER A 42 1.90 -16.04 18.89
CA SER A 42 3.28 -15.59 19.08
C SER A 42 3.39 -14.60 20.26
N HIS A 43 4.54 -14.62 20.94
CA HIS A 43 4.91 -13.56 21.89
C HIS A 43 5.59 -12.42 21.13
N GLN A 44 5.09 -11.20 21.28
CA GLN A 44 5.61 -10.02 20.59
C GLN A 44 5.94 -8.91 21.59
N LEU A 45 7.02 -8.17 21.32
CA LEU A 45 7.34 -6.94 22.04
C LEU A 45 6.40 -5.83 21.56
N VAL A 46 5.69 -5.20 22.49
CA VAL A 46 4.70 -4.15 22.18
C VAL A 46 5.18 -2.82 22.75
N LEU A 47 5.13 -1.77 21.93
CA LEU A 47 5.28 -0.39 22.37
C LEU A 47 3.93 0.12 22.90
N ILE A 48 3.91 0.69 24.10
CA ILE A 48 2.72 1.33 24.65
C ILE A 48 2.77 2.82 24.27
N GLU A 49 1.86 3.24 23.40
CA GLU A 49 1.62 4.64 23.06
C GLU A 49 0.37 5.12 23.82
N GLY A 50 0.47 6.26 24.50
CA GLY A 50 -0.59 6.87 25.32
C GLY A 50 -1.07 8.21 24.78
#